data_AF-A0A182K675-F1
#
_entry.id   AF-A0A182K675-F1
#
_cell.length_a   1.000
_cell.length_b   1.000
_cell.length_c   1.000
_cell.angle_alpha   90.00
_cell.angle_beta   90.00
_cell.angle_gamma   90.00
#
_symmetry.space_group_name_H-M   'P 1'
#
loop_
_entity.id
_entity.type
_entity.pdbx_description
1 polymer ?
#
loop_
_entity_poly.entity_id
_entity_poly.type
_entity_poly.pdbx_seq_one_letter_code
_entity_poly.pdbx_strand_id
1 'polypeptide(L)'
;MATSESKIKFAFSSKPKGPLGKSPAANFVPKKNDGREKIECIENNTIKTSGASDGNETLEQRAAREIVEETAEAIVKKEEQGNFVVPLRPELLPLDGARQSNLDDYESIPIEKFGLAMLRGMGFKESSGNENDKQTPGPTPRPKGLGLGAERAVKEGIGAGNNRTTVQGENLVMKCGVPVKIAMGKHQGKYGLFSHQRVVML
;
A
#
# COMPACT_ATOMS: atom_id res chain seq x y z
N MET A 1 -35.83 44.40 -12.99
CA MET A 1 -35.46 42.99 -12.79
C MET A 1 -33.95 42.88 -12.89
N ALA A 2 -33.25 42.67 -11.78
CA ALA A 2 -31.82 42.35 -11.78
C ALA A 2 -31.67 40.96 -11.15
N THR A 3 -31.18 39.99 -11.91
CA THR A 3 -30.92 38.62 -11.43
C THR A 3 -29.56 38.60 -10.74
N SER A 4 -29.58 38.45 -9.42
CA SER A 4 -28.40 38.31 -8.57
C SER A 4 -27.85 36.88 -8.64
N GLU A 5 -26.65 36.69 -9.18
CA GLU A 5 -25.95 35.41 -9.11
C GLU A 5 -25.18 35.29 -7.79
N SER A 6 -25.57 34.32 -6.95
CA SER A 6 -24.89 34.01 -5.69
C SER A 6 -23.65 33.14 -5.92
N LYS A 7 -22.47 33.77 -5.90
CA LYS A 7 -21.16 33.11 -6.04
C LYS A 7 -20.73 32.51 -4.70
N ILE A 8 -20.88 31.19 -4.55
CA ILE A 8 -20.45 30.46 -3.35
C ILE A 8 -18.92 30.37 -3.34
N LYS A 9 -18.30 30.92 -2.29
CA LYS A 9 -16.86 30.83 -2.03
C LYS A 9 -16.63 29.81 -0.92
N PHE A 10 -15.86 28.75 -1.21
CA PHE A 10 -15.41 27.79 -0.20
C PHE A 10 -14.07 28.25 0.37
N ALA A 11 -14.02 28.49 1.68
CA ALA A 11 -12.80 28.76 2.42
C ALA A 11 -12.57 27.61 3.42
N PHE A 12 -11.39 27.01 3.40
CA PHE A 12 -10.96 26.01 4.37
C PHE A 12 -10.04 26.67 5.39
N SER A 13 -10.53 26.87 6.62
CA SER A 13 -9.69 27.32 7.74
C SER A 13 -9.24 26.12 8.56
N SER A 14 -7.96 25.80 8.55
CA SER A 14 -7.39 24.85 9.51
C SER A 14 -7.12 25.57 10.83
N LYS A 15 -7.83 25.17 11.90
CA LYS A 15 -7.45 25.56 13.26
C LYS A 15 -6.35 24.61 13.76
N PRO A 16 -5.26 25.10 14.37
CA PRO A 16 -4.29 24.23 15.03
C PRO A 16 -4.94 23.58 16.25
N LYS A 17 -4.81 22.25 16.37
CA LYS A 17 -5.26 21.49 17.53
C LYS A 17 -4.36 21.85 18.73
N GLY A 18 -4.97 22.28 19.83
CA GLY A 18 -4.27 22.49 21.11
C GLY A 18 -3.78 21.16 21.71
N PRO A 19 -2.89 21.21 22.74
CA PRO A 19 -2.27 20.04 23.31
C PRO A 19 -3.30 19.07 23.91
N LEU A 20 -3.09 17.78 23.64
CA LEU A 20 -3.90 16.66 24.08
C LEU A 20 -4.11 16.70 25.60
N GLY A 21 -5.38 16.61 26.01
CA GLY A 21 -5.77 16.50 27.40
C GLY A 21 -5.08 15.32 28.09
N LYS A 22 -4.71 15.54 29.36
CA LYS A 22 -4.05 14.58 30.23
C LYS A 22 -4.89 13.30 30.31
N SER A 23 -4.26 12.15 30.06
CA SER A 23 -4.89 10.84 30.18
C SER A 23 -5.19 10.50 31.66
N PRO A 24 -6.13 9.58 31.95
CA PRO A 24 -6.56 9.25 33.32
C PRO A 24 -5.47 8.65 34.22
N ALA A 25 -4.31 8.28 33.66
CA ALA A 25 -3.19 7.68 34.39
C ALA A 25 -2.49 8.62 35.37
N ALA A 26 -2.80 9.93 35.36
CA ALA A 26 -2.15 10.93 36.21
C ALA A 26 -2.68 11.02 37.65
N ASN A 27 -3.66 10.20 38.05
CA ASN A 27 -4.31 10.27 39.38
C ASN A 27 -4.02 9.08 40.31
N PHE A 28 -2.94 8.32 40.12
CA PHE A 28 -2.54 7.32 41.11
C PHE A 28 -1.69 7.96 42.21
N VAL A 29 -2.32 8.25 43.35
CA VAL A 29 -1.63 8.63 44.59
C VAL A 29 -1.24 7.35 45.33
N PRO A 30 0.06 7.01 45.46
CA PRO A 30 0.46 5.87 46.27
C PRO A 30 0.21 6.21 47.75
N LYS A 31 -0.68 5.45 48.40
CA LYS A 31 -0.80 5.49 49.86
C LYS A 31 0.42 4.82 50.47
N LYS A 32 1.19 5.62 51.21
CA LYS A 32 2.27 5.18 52.09
C LYS A 32 1.65 4.38 53.25
N ASN A 33 1.73 3.06 53.17
CA ASN A 33 1.60 2.21 54.35
C ASN A 33 3.01 1.81 54.74
N ASP A 34 3.49 2.40 55.84
CA ASP A 34 4.74 2.05 56.48
C ASP A 34 4.60 0.66 57.12
N GLY A 35 4.75 -0.39 56.29
CA GLY A 35 4.90 -1.77 56.70
C GLY A 35 6.16 -2.32 56.05
N ARG A 36 7.29 -2.22 56.76
CA ARG A 36 8.54 -2.89 56.35
C ARG A 36 8.33 -4.39 56.53
N GLU A 37 7.80 -5.06 55.52
CA GLU A 37 7.90 -6.52 55.44
C GLU A 37 9.33 -6.87 55.03
N LYS A 38 10.13 -7.20 56.05
CA LYS A 38 11.47 -7.77 55.87
C LYS A 38 11.29 -9.14 55.22
N ILE A 39 11.95 -9.36 54.09
CA ILE A 39 12.15 -10.72 53.58
C ILE A 39 13.30 -11.30 54.41
N GLU A 40 12.95 -12.08 55.43
CA GLU A 40 13.90 -12.92 56.14
C GLU A 40 14.05 -14.23 55.39
N CYS A 41 15.29 -14.57 55.02
CA CYS A 41 15.63 -15.85 54.43
C CYS A 41 15.44 -16.93 55.50
N ILE A 42 14.33 -17.67 55.44
CA ILE A 42 14.16 -18.86 56.26
C ILE A 42 14.84 -20.01 55.53
N GLU A 43 16.06 -20.32 55.96
CA GLU A 43 16.73 -21.57 55.64
C GLU A 43 15.86 -22.73 56.16
N ASN A 44 15.54 -23.67 55.27
CA ASN A 44 14.74 -24.87 55.51
C ASN A 44 13.22 -24.69 55.45
N ASN A 45 12.68 -24.40 54.26
CA ASN A 45 11.33 -24.86 53.96
C ASN A 45 11.18 -25.27 52.50
N THR A 46 11.15 -26.58 52.32
CA THR A 46 10.88 -27.28 51.06
C THR A 46 9.55 -26.78 50.49
N ILE A 47 9.61 -26.05 49.38
CA ILE A 47 8.42 -25.75 48.59
C ILE A 47 8.00 -27.06 47.93
N LYS A 48 6.97 -27.70 48.50
CA LYS A 48 6.24 -28.77 47.81
C LYS A 48 5.47 -28.12 46.67
N THR A 49 6.07 -28.10 45.49
CA THR A 49 5.33 -27.89 44.25
C THR A 49 4.49 -29.15 44.00
N SER A 50 3.19 -29.08 44.28
CA SER A 50 2.23 -30.09 43.82
C SER A 50 1.94 -29.86 42.34
N GLY A 51 2.89 -30.26 41.49
CA GLY A 51 2.66 -30.53 40.08
C GLY A 51 2.96 -32.00 39.89
N ALA A 52 1.93 -32.80 39.58
CA ALA A 52 2.07 -34.22 39.27
C ALA A 52 3.17 -34.41 38.22
N SER A 53 4.16 -35.23 38.57
CA SER A 53 5.25 -35.61 37.69
C SER A 53 4.77 -36.73 36.78
N ASP A 54 4.58 -36.43 35.51
CA ASP A 54 4.66 -37.44 34.46
C ASP A 54 5.95 -37.19 33.67
N GLY A 55 6.95 -38.05 33.90
CA GLY A 55 8.07 -38.40 33.01
C GLY A 55 9.16 -37.35 32.67
N ASN A 56 10.28 -37.34 33.39
CA ASN A 56 11.64 -36.90 32.97
C ASN A 56 11.79 -35.82 31.86
N GLU A 57 11.24 -34.62 32.04
CA GLU A 57 11.52 -33.47 31.17
C GLU A 57 12.38 -32.43 31.92
N THR A 58 13.50 -31.99 31.35
CA THR A 58 14.26 -30.86 31.91
C THR A 58 13.44 -29.58 31.78
N LEU A 59 13.71 -28.59 32.63
CA LEU A 59 12.97 -27.30 32.63
C LEU A 59 13.06 -26.60 31.25
N GLU A 60 14.20 -26.76 30.58
CA GLU A 60 14.44 -26.30 29.22
C GLU A 60 13.60 -27.08 28.18
N GLN A 61 13.47 -28.40 28.34
CA GLN A 61 12.65 -29.23 27.44
C GLN A 61 11.17 -28.84 27.51
N ARG A 62 10.66 -28.56 28.72
CA ARG A 62 9.29 -28.09 28.93
C ARG A 62 9.05 -26.74 28.27
N ALA A 63 9.97 -25.79 28.43
CA ALA A 63 9.88 -24.48 27.79
C ALA A 63 9.93 -24.59 26.25
N ALA A 64 10.79 -25.46 25.72
CA ALA A 64 10.89 -25.69 24.28
C ALA A 64 9.58 -26.25 23.70
N ARG A 65 8.95 -27.20 24.39
CA ARG A 65 7.65 -27.75 23.99
C ARG A 65 6.55 -26.69 23.98
N GLU A 66 6.46 -25.86 25.01
CA GLU A 66 5.45 -24.80 25.12
C GLU A 66 5.57 -23.78 23.96
N ILE A 67 6.80 -23.36 23.61
CA ILE A 67 7.04 -22.45 22.47
C ILE A 67 6.61 -23.10 21.14
N VAL A 68 6.88 -24.40 20.95
CA VAL A 68 6.50 -25.12 19.73
C VAL A 68 4.97 -25.26 19.64
N GLU A 69 4.29 -25.56 20.74
CA GLU A 69 2.82 -25.62 20.77
C GLU A 69 2.21 -24.23 20.50
N GLU A 70 2.71 -23.15 21.13
CA GLU A 70 2.20 -21.78 20.90
C GLU A 70 2.38 -21.32 19.44
N THR A 71 3.53 -21.61 18.84
CA THR A 71 3.79 -21.25 17.43
C THR A 71 2.94 -22.08 16.47
N ALA A 72 2.76 -23.37 16.74
CA ALA A 72 1.87 -24.24 15.96
C ALA A 72 0.41 -23.76 16.04
N GLU A 73 -0.09 -23.44 17.23
CA GLU A 73 -1.44 -22.88 17.40
C GLU A 73 -1.61 -21.53 16.69
N ALA A 74 -0.61 -20.66 16.70
CA ALA A 74 -0.67 -19.39 15.99
C ALA A 74 -0.74 -19.58 14.47
N ILE A 75 -0.01 -20.55 13.93
CA ILE A 75 -0.06 -20.92 12.50
C ILE A 75 -1.43 -21.51 12.17
N VAL A 76 -1.93 -22.46 12.97
CA VAL A 76 -3.26 -23.09 12.77
C VAL A 76 -4.36 -22.04 12.83
N LYS A 77 -4.37 -21.15 13.82
CA LYS A 77 -5.36 -20.05 13.93
C LYS A 77 -5.33 -19.13 12.71
N LYS A 78 -4.15 -18.87 12.13
CA LYS A 78 -4.01 -18.05 10.92
C LYS A 78 -4.49 -18.78 9.66
N GLU A 79 -4.21 -20.08 9.56
CA GLU A 79 -4.66 -20.93 8.45
C GLU A 79 -6.17 -21.17 8.47
N GLU A 80 -6.75 -21.44 9.64
CA GLU A 80 -8.19 -21.59 9.84
C GLU A 80 -8.94 -20.30 9.47
N GLN A 81 -8.37 -19.14 9.78
CA GLN A 81 -8.95 -17.85 9.41
C GLN A 81 -8.87 -17.53 7.90
N GLY A 82 -8.02 -18.21 7.14
CA GLY A 82 -7.78 -17.92 5.71
C GLY A 82 -8.33 -18.97 4.73
N ASN A 83 -8.70 -20.15 5.23
CA ASN A 83 -8.96 -21.31 4.37
C ASN A 83 -10.44 -21.56 4.02
N PHE A 84 -11.24 -20.50 3.90
CA PHE A 84 -12.63 -20.61 3.45
C PHE A 84 -12.67 -21.03 1.97
N VAL A 85 -13.49 -22.04 1.65
CA VAL A 85 -13.75 -22.49 0.28
C VAL A 85 -15.25 -22.52 0.10
N VAL A 86 -15.77 -21.75 -0.84
CA VAL A 86 -17.19 -21.88 -1.22
C VAL A 86 -17.30 -23.04 -2.20
N PRO A 87 -18.05 -24.11 -1.88
CA PRO A 87 -18.21 -25.24 -2.80
C PRO A 87 -19.03 -24.84 -4.02
N LEU A 88 -18.35 -24.51 -5.11
CA LEU A 88 -18.98 -24.17 -6.40
C LEU A 88 -19.13 -25.43 -7.24
N ARG A 89 -20.12 -26.26 -6.88
CA ARG A 89 -20.53 -27.37 -7.74
C ARG A 89 -21.64 -26.87 -8.66
N PRO A 90 -21.41 -26.76 -9.98
CA PRO A 90 -22.41 -26.20 -10.92
C PRO A 90 -23.74 -26.97 -10.88
N GLU A 91 -23.70 -28.27 -10.60
CA GLU A 91 -24.89 -29.14 -10.48
C GLU A 91 -25.77 -28.86 -9.25
N LEU A 92 -25.22 -28.20 -8.23
CA LEU A 92 -25.90 -27.94 -6.95
C LEU A 92 -26.30 -26.47 -6.78
N LEU A 93 -25.94 -25.61 -7.74
CA LEU A 93 -26.38 -24.23 -7.73
C LEU A 93 -27.86 -24.19 -8.12
N PRO A 94 -28.74 -23.63 -7.27
CA PRO A 94 -30.16 -23.53 -7.62
C PRO A 94 -30.30 -22.67 -8.88
N LEU A 95 -30.64 -23.32 -10.01
CA LEU A 95 -30.91 -22.66 -11.29
C LEU A 95 -32.13 -21.72 -11.17
N ASP A 96 -33.11 -22.11 -10.33
CA ASP A 96 -34.22 -21.27 -9.90
C ASP A 96 -33.80 -20.45 -8.69
N GLY A 97 -33.14 -19.30 -8.94
CA GLY A 97 -32.89 -18.23 -7.97
C GLY A 97 -32.64 -18.68 -6.53
N ALA A 98 -31.36 -18.80 -6.16
CA ALA A 98 -30.95 -19.24 -4.82
C ALA A 98 -31.72 -18.55 -3.68
N ARG A 99 -31.93 -19.32 -2.60
CA ARG A 99 -32.49 -18.81 -1.34
C ARG A 99 -31.74 -17.54 -0.92
N GLN A 100 -32.49 -16.54 -0.47
CA GLN A 100 -31.92 -15.30 0.07
C GLN A 100 -31.00 -15.61 1.25
N SER A 101 -29.84 -14.96 1.28
CA SER A 101 -28.86 -15.13 2.36
C SER A 101 -29.42 -14.65 3.70
N ASN A 102 -29.12 -15.40 4.76
CA ASN A 102 -29.50 -15.08 6.14
C ASN A 102 -28.33 -14.48 6.92
N LEU A 103 -28.59 -13.91 8.11
CA LEU A 103 -27.55 -13.32 8.97
C LEU A 103 -26.44 -14.34 9.33
N ASP A 104 -26.82 -15.57 9.61
CA ASP A 104 -25.93 -16.70 9.93
C ASP A 104 -24.94 -17.03 8.78
N ASP A 105 -25.36 -16.82 7.52
CA ASP A 105 -24.49 -17.05 6.36
C ASP A 105 -23.34 -16.02 6.31
N TYR A 106 -23.59 -14.79 6.76
CA TYR A 106 -22.57 -13.74 6.86
C TYR A 106 -21.67 -13.91 8.08
N GLU A 107 -22.18 -14.51 9.16
CA GLU A 107 -21.38 -14.83 10.35
C GLU A 107 -20.40 -15.98 10.08
N SER A 108 -20.86 -17.02 9.38
CA SER A 108 -20.02 -18.16 8.99
C SER A 108 -18.95 -17.80 7.95
N ILE A 109 -19.28 -16.96 6.96
CA ILE A 109 -18.33 -16.45 5.96
C ILE A 109 -18.41 -14.91 5.91
N PRO A 110 -17.46 -14.21 6.58
CA PRO A 110 -17.41 -12.75 6.54
C PRO A 110 -17.27 -12.21 5.12
N ILE A 111 -17.87 -11.05 4.86
CA ILE A 111 -17.93 -10.40 3.54
C ILE A 111 -16.52 -10.21 2.93
N GLU A 112 -15.54 -9.82 3.76
CA GLU A 112 -14.15 -9.61 3.34
C GLU A 112 -13.50 -10.86 2.77
N LYS A 113 -13.89 -12.05 3.26
CA LYS A 113 -13.29 -13.34 2.90
C LYS A 113 -14.05 -14.07 1.79
N PHE A 114 -15.33 -13.74 1.59
CA PHE A 114 -16.21 -14.41 0.64
C PHE A 114 -15.66 -14.42 -0.80
N GLY A 115 -15.11 -13.28 -1.27
CA GLY A 115 -14.55 -13.18 -2.62
C GLY A 115 -13.34 -14.11 -2.83
N LEU A 116 -12.42 -14.17 -1.88
CA LEU A 116 -11.27 -15.08 -1.93
C LEU A 116 -11.70 -16.54 -1.83
N ALA A 117 -12.71 -16.84 -1.01
CA ALA A 117 -13.26 -18.18 -0.87
C ALA A 117 -13.95 -18.68 -2.15
N MET A 118 -14.60 -17.78 -2.89
CA MET A 118 -15.16 -18.04 -4.22
C MET A 118 -14.05 -18.34 -5.23
N LEU A 119 -13.02 -17.49 -5.30
CA LEU A 119 -11.86 -17.72 -6.17
C LEU A 119 -11.21 -19.07 -5.88
N ARG A 120 -11.05 -19.40 -4.60
CA ARG A 120 -10.51 -20.70 -4.16
C ARG A 120 -11.41 -21.86 -4.57
N GLY A 121 -12.73 -21.69 -4.49
CA GLY A 121 -13.72 -22.66 -5.01
C GLY A 121 -13.61 -22.89 -6.52
N MET A 122 -13.16 -21.88 -7.27
CA MET A 122 -12.85 -21.98 -8.71
C MET A 122 -11.45 -22.53 -9.01
N GLY A 123 -10.66 -22.84 -7.98
CA GLY A 123 -9.30 -23.38 -8.12
C GLY A 123 -8.18 -22.33 -8.08
N PHE A 124 -8.48 -21.06 -7.79
CA PHE A 124 -7.45 -20.05 -7.53
C PHE A 124 -6.70 -20.40 -6.25
N LYS A 125 -5.38 -20.52 -6.34
CA LYS A 125 -4.49 -20.72 -5.19
C LYS A 125 -3.70 -19.45 -5.00
N GLU A 126 -3.76 -18.89 -3.79
CA GLU A 126 -2.90 -17.78 -3.41
C GLU A 126 -1.46 -18.31 -3.35
N SER A 127 -0.73 -18.14 -4.45
CA SER A 127 0.67 -18.54 -4.49
C SER A 127 1.44 -17.61 -3.57
N SER A 128 2.24 -18.18 -2.65
CA SER A 128 3.21 -17.47 -1.79
C SER A 128 4.36 -16.80 -2.58
N GLY A 129 4.18 -16.62 -3.88
CA GLY A 129 5.16 -16.09 -4.81
C GLY A 129 4.86 -14.64 -5.14
N ASN A 130 5.83 -13.79 -4.82
CA ASN A 130 5.98 -12.38 -5.19
C ASN A 130 5.27 -11.37 -4.28
N GLU A 131 5.92 -11.06 -3.15
CA GLU A 131 5.73 -9.80 -2.39
C GLU A 131 5.93 -8.51 -3.23
N ASN A 132 6.29 -8.67 -4.51
CA ASN A 132 6.50 -7.60 -5.49
C ASN A 132 5.31 -7.33 -6.41
N ASP A 133 4.20 -8.09 -6.32
CA ASP A 133 2.93 -7.70 -6.95
C ASP A 133 2.26 -6.59 -6.13
N LYS A 134 2.99 -5.49 -5.97
CA LYS A 134 2.45 -4.22 -5.51
C LYS A 134 1.37 -3.83 -6.50
N GLN A 135 0.12 -3.88 -6.03
CA GLN A 135 -1.07 -3.28 -6.60
C GLN A 135 -0.88 -2.87 -8.06
N THR A 136 -1.34 -3.74 -8.97
CA THR A 136 -1.51 -3.36 -10.37
C THR A 136 -2.13 -1.96 -10.40
N PRO A 137 -1.42 -0.94 -10.90
CA PRO A 137 -1.93 0.41 -10.86
C PRO A 137 -3.26 0.40 -11.60
N GLY A 138 -4.32 0.83 -10.91
CA GLY A 138 -5.65 0.89 -11.50
C GLY A 138 -5.61 1.63 -12.85
N PRO A 139 -6.54 1.33 -13.76
CA PRO A 139 -6.51 1.87 -15.11
C PRO A 139 -6.40 3.40 -15.09
N THR A 140 -5.37 3.95 -15.73
CA THR A 140 -5.16 5.40 -15.72
C THR A 140 -6.24 6.10 -16.59
N PRO A 141 -6.95 7.11 -16.07
CA PRO A 141 -8.09 7.72 -16.76
C PRO A 141 -7.65 8.55 -17.97
N ARG A 142 -8.10 8.23 -19.19
CA ARG A 142 -7.67 8.86 -20.46
C ARG A 142 -7.75 10.40 -20.39
N PRO A 143 -6.75 11.16 -20.85
CA PRO A 143 -6.81 12.61 -20.73
C PRO A 143 -7.89 13.14 -21.67
N LYS A 144 -8.60 14.18 -21.23
CA LYS A 144 -9.65 14.81 -22.04
C LYS A 144 -9.04 15.39 -23.32
N GLY A 145 -9.77 15.28 -24.43
CA GLY A 145 -9.32 15.78 -25.74
C GLY A 145 -8.35 14.88 -26.50
N LEU A 146 -7.96 13.72 -25.95
CA LEU A 146 -7.13 12.75 -26.69
C LEU A 146 -8.02 11.89 -27.61
N GLY A 147 -8.01 12.18 -28.91
CA GLY A 147 -8.76 11.44 -29.93
C GLY A 147 -8.46 9.94 -29.88
N LEU A 148 -9.42 9.10 -30.28
CA LEU A 148 -9.23 7.64 -30.37
C LEU A 148 -8.06 7.36 -31.33
N GLY A 149 -7.11 6.52 -30.92
CA GLY A 149 -5.87 6.25 -31.69
C GLY A 149 -4.68 7.16 -31.36
N ALA A 150 -4.87 8.26 -30.63
CA ALA A 150 -3.75 9.04 -30.11
C ALA A 150 -3.24 8.45 -28.78
N GLU A 151 -1.93 8.29 -28.63
CA GLU A 151 -1.31 7.85 -27.38
C GLU A 151 -1.07 9.05 -26.45
N ARG A 152 -1.03 8.81 -25.13
CA ARG A 152 -0.57 9.86 -24.22
C ARG A 152 0.91 10.09 -24.47
N ALA A 153 1.34 11.35 -24.49
CA ALA A 153 2.76 11.64 -24.38
C ALA A 153 3.28 11.02 -23.08
N VAL A 154 4.11 9.98 -23.20
CA VAL A 154 4.78 9.35 -22.07
C VAL A 154 5.67 10.42 -21.46
N LYS A 155 5.29 10.92 -20.28
CA LYS A 155 6.16 11.79 -19.48
C LYS A 155 7.19 10.90 -18.79
N GLU A 156 8.12 10.36 -19.56
CA GLU A 156 9.37 9.89 -19.01
C GLU A 156 10.24 11.11 -18.65
N GLY A 157 10.91 11.00 -17.51
CA GLY A 157 11.47 12.12 -16.77
C GLY A 157 12.49 12.95 -17.53
N ILE A 158 12.51 14.24 -17.18
CA ILE A 158 13.67 15.14 -17.21
C ILE A 158 14.41 15.17 -18.56
N GLY A 159 13.95 16.05 -19.44
CA GLY A 159 14.70 16.43 -20.63
C GLY A 159 14.02 17.57 -21.36
N ALA A 160 14.20 18.80 -20.86
CA ALA A 160 13.93 19.97 -21.68
C ALA A 160 14.80 19.89 -22.95
N GLY A 161 14.16 19.88 -24.12
CA GLY A 161 14.82 20.11 -25.40
C GLY A 161 14.61 19.00 -26.42
N ASN A 162 13.60 19.17 -27.26
CA ASN A 162 13.77 19.42 -28.70
C ASN A 162 12.49 19.00 -29.42
N ASN A 163 11.77 19.98 -29.97
CA ASN A 163 10.93 19.77 -31.13
C ASN A 163 11.84 19.31 -32.28
N ARG A 164 12.02 17.99 -32.40
CA ARG A 164 12.37 17.35 -33.65
C ARG A 164 11.37 16.22 -33.83
N THR A 165 10.36 16.49 -34.64
CA THR A 165 9.71 15.47 -35.44
C THR A 165 10.80 14.65 -36.13
N THR A 166 11.13 13.52 -35.54
CA THR A 166 11.96 12.49 -36.16
C THR A 166 11.08 11.77 -37.19
N VAL A 167 10.88 12.40 -38.34
CA VAL A 167 10.65 11.62 -39.56
C VAL A 167 12.02 11.00 -39.85
N GLN A 168 12.13 9.71 -39.55
CA GLN A 168 13.36 8.96 -39.73
C GLN A 168 13.72 8.95 -41.21
N GLY A 169 14.85 9.55 -41.59
CA GLY A 169 15.47 9.31 -42.89
C GLY A 169 15.95 10.53 -43.69
N GLU A 170 15.68 11.77 -43.26
CA GLU A 170 16.16 12.94 -44.00
C GLU A 170 17.53 13.44 -43.49
N ASN A 171 18.54 13.31 -44.35
CA ASN A 171 19.83 13.98 -44.16
C ASN A 171 19.64 15.51 -44.25
N LEU A 172 19.50 16.17 -43.10
CA LEU A 172 19.43 17.62 -43.03
C LEU A 172 20.81 18.23 -43.30
N VAL A 173 21.02 18.70 -44.53
CA VAL A 173 22.22 19.44 -44.92
C VAL A 173 21.97 20.94 -44.76
N MET A 174 22.82 21.62 -43.99
CA MET A 174 22.78 23.07 -43.84
C MET A 174 23.12 23.76 -45.17
N LYS A 175 22.16 24.48 -45.75
CA LYS A 175 22.36 25.25 -46.99
C LYS A 175 22.88 26.66 -46.65
N CYS A 176 23.74 27.20 -47.53
CA CYS A 176 24.19 28.58 -47.41
C CYS A 176 23.01 29.55 -47.58
N GLY A 177 23.01 30.64 -46.84
CA GLY A 177 21.96 31.68 -46.87
C GLY A 177 20.76 31.40 -45.95
N VAL A 178 20.77 30.31 -45.17
CA VAL A 178 19.70 30.02 -44.21
C VAL A 178 19.93 30.80 -42.90
N PRO A 179 18.89 31.46 -42.34
CA PRO A 179 18.98 32.10 -41.02
C PRO A 179 19.12 31.05 -39.92
N VAL A 180 20.12 31.22 -39.07
CA VAL A 180 20.46 30.31 -37.97
C VAL A 180 20.55 31.07 -36.66
N LYS A 181 20.15 30.42 -35.56
CA LYS A 181 20.31 30.92 -34.19
C LYS A 181 21.48 30.21 -33.53
N ILE A 182 22.38 30.98 -32.93
CA ILE A 182 23.52 30.42 -32.21
C ILE A 182 23.04 29.96 -30.82
N ALA A 183 23.14 28.66 -30.59
CA ALA A 183 22.71 28.01 -29.33
C ALA A 183 23.84 27.86 -28.31
N MET A 184 25.11 27.89 -28.74
CA MET A 184 26.29 27.84 -27.87
C MET A 184 27.44 28.81 -28.27
N GLY A 185 28.23 29.36 -27.33
CA GLY A 185 29.47 30.13 -27.56
C GLY A 185 29.54 31.57 -27.01
N LYS A 186 30.33 32.46 -27.63
CA LYS A 186 30.41 33.91 -27.31
C LYS A 186 29.23 34.71 -27.87
N HIS A 187 28.60 34.18 -28.91
CA HIS A 187 27.57 34.86 -29.70
C HIS A 187 26.17 34.28 -29.46
N GLN A 188 25.92 33.84 -28.23
CA GLN A 188 24.69 33.16 -27.80
C GLN A 188 23.45 33.98 -28.05
N GLY A 189 22.39 33.33 -28.54
CA GLY A 189 21.08 33.95 -28.72
C GLY A 189 21.01 34.97 -29.87
N LYS A 190 22.13 35.26 -30.54
CA LYS A 190 22.17 36.09 -31.74
C LYS A 190 21.84 35.26 -32.98
N TYR A 191 21.46 35.97 -34.03
CA TYR A 191 21.07 35.41 -35.33
C TYR A 191 22.12 35.76 -36.39
N GLY A 192 22.24 34.91 -37.39
CA GLY A 192 23.10 35.15 -38.53
C GLY A 192 22.71 34.28 -39.72
N LEU A 193 23.35 34.51 -40.84
CA LEU A 193 23.22 33.71 -42.05
C LEU A 193 24.37 32.69 -42.10
N PHE A 194 24.06 31.43 -42.40
CA PHE A 194 25.10 30.43 -42.62
C PHE A 194 25.78 30.65 -43.98
N SER A 195 27.11 30.82 -43.99
CA SER A 195 27.91 30.99 -45.20
C SER A 195 29.15 30.10 -45.12
N HIS A 196 29.29 29.15 -46.05
CA HIS A 196 30.44 28.26 -46.24
C HIS A 196 31.30 28.01 -44.97
N GLN A 197 30.77 27.17 -44.07
CA GLN A 197 31.39 26.74 -42.81
C GLN A 197 31.57 27.82 -41.73
N ARG A 198 31.00 29.01 -41.91
CA ARG A 198 30.96 30.10 -40.92
C ARG A 198 29.55 30.70 -40.82
N VAL A 199 29.29 31.47 -39.78
CA VAL A 199 28.05 32.23 -39.61
C VAL A 199 28.39 33.71 -39.73
N VAL A 200 27.76 34.41 -40.67
CA VAL A 200 27.83 35.86 -40.80
C VAL A 200 26.70 36.45 -39.97
N MET A 201 27.03 37.26 -38.98
CA MET A 201 26.06 37.84 -38.05
C MET A 201 25.24 38.91 -38.76
N LEU A 202 23.93 38.93 -38.48
CA LEU A 202 23.02 40.01 -38.87
C LEU A 202 23.04 41.13 -37.82
#